data_AF-A0A8B3DBR1-F1
#
_entry.id   AF-A0A8B3DBR1-F1
#
_cell.length_a   1.000
_cell.length_b   1.000
_cell.length_c   1.000
_cell.angle_alpha   90.00
_cell.angle_beta   90.00
_cell.angle_gamma   90.00
#
_symmetry.space_group_name_H-M   'P 1'
#
loop_
_entity.id
_entity.type
_entity.pdbx_description
1 polymer ?
#
loop_
_entity_poly.entity_id
_entity_poly.type
_entity_poly.pdbx_seq_one_letter_code
_entity_poly.pdbx_strand_id
1 'polypeptide(L)'
;MEVITKDNLIEFSSNLATHAEEVKVSFKSIWADDSLSELEMNVKLLGEYLNSQPLDLSENWSDMDSAKSNLLIAERRLLELHTYKDNIILVGVFSLMVSAAGVMVFVL
;
A
#
# COMPACT_ATOMS: atom_id res chain seq x y z
N MET A 1 10.14 -15.71 2.47
CA MET A 1 9.69 -14.95 1.29
C MET A 1 8.70 -15.85 0.59
N GLU A 2 7.44 -15.43 0.54
CA GLU A 2 6.37 -16.20 -0.10
C GLU A 2 6.65 -16.25 -1.61
N VAL A 3 6.44 -17.42 -2.23
CA VAL A 3 6.72 -17.61 -3.66
C VAL A 3 5.37 -17.71 -4.36
N ILE A 4 5.09 -16.78 -5.28
CA ILE A 4 3.91 -16.85 -6.13
C ILE A 4 4.14 -17.94 -7.17
N THR A 5 3.18 -18.86 -7.26
CA THR A 5 3.09 -19.93 -8.25
C THR A 5 1.77 -19.79 -9.00
N LYS A 6 1.62 -20.55 -10.08
CA LYS A 6 0.36 -20.58 -10.83
C LYS A 6 -0.83 -21.00 -9.95
N ASP A 7 -0.62 -21.95 -9.04
CA ASP A 7 -1.69 -22.56 -8.24
C ASP A 7 -2.17 -21.63 -7.10
N ASN A 8 -1.30 -20.74 -6.60
CA ASN A 8 -1.65 -19.82 -5.51
C ASN A 8 -1.88 -18.37 -5.99
N LEU A 9 -1.77 -18.08 -7.30
CA LEU A 9 -1.87 -16.73 -7.84
C LEU A 9 -3.18 -16.02 -7.46
N ILE A 10 -4.31 -16.72 -7.61
CA ILE A 10 -5.62 -16.16 -7.30
C ILE A 10 -5.79 -15.93 -5.81
N GLU A 11 -5.42 -16.91 -5.00
CA GLU A 11 -5.49 -16.80 -3.54
C GLU A 11 -4.60 -15.66 -3.03
N PHE A 12 -3.34 -15.60 -3.48
CA PHE A 12 -2.41 -14.54 -3.13
C PHE A 12 -2.92 -13.17 -3.55
N SER A 13 -3.37 -13.02 -4.80
CA SER A 13 -3.86 -11.73 -5.29
C SER A 13 -5.15 -11.28 -4.59
N SER A 14 -6.06 -12.21 -4.28
CA SER A 14 -7.28 -11.91 -3.53
C SER A 14 -6.96 -11.50 -2.09
N ASN A 15 -6.07 -12.24 -1.42
CA ASN A 15 -5.62 -11.92 -0.06
C ASN A 15 -4.93 -10.56 -0.03
N LEU A 16 -4.14 -10.22 -1.06
CA LEU A 16 -3.50 -8.92 -1.20
C LEU A 16 -4.54 -7.79 -1.31
N ALA A 17 -5.57 -7.96 -2.13
CA ALA A 17 -6.64 -6.97 -2.27
C ALA A 17 -7.40 -6.77 -0.95
N THR A 18 -7.76 -7.86 -0.25
CA THR A 18 -8.40 -7.79 1.07
C THR A 18 -7.49 -7.12 2.10
N HIS A 19 -6.21 -7.50 2.16
CA HIS A 19 -5.24 -6.90 3.07
C HIS A 19 -5.12 -5.40 2.82
N ALA A 20 -5.09 -4.97 1.55
CA ALA A 20 -5.04 -3.54 1.19
C ALA A 20 -6.22 -2.74 1.77
N GLU A 21 -7.43 -3.31 1.75
CA GLU A 21 -8.63 -2.68 2.33
C GLU A 21 -8.57 -2.60 3.87
N GLU A 22 -7.94 -3.59 4.51
CA GLU A 22 -7.79 -3.67 5.96
C GLU A 22 -6.71 -2.72 6.50
N VAL A 23 -5.66 -2.42 5.71
CA VAL A 23 -4.61 -1.50 6.11
C VAL A 23 -5.18 -0.09 6.32
N LYS A 24 -4.87 0.48 7.49
CA LYS A 24 -5.30 1.81 7.91
C LYS A 24 -4.10 2.59 8.43
N VAL A 25 -3.89 3.78 7.85
CA VAL A 25 -2.91 4.73 8.37
C VAL A 25 -3.57 5.61 9.44
N SER A 26 -2.91 5.71 10.60
CA SER A 26 -3.29 6.58 11.71
C SER A 26 -2.07 7.35 12.23
N PHE A 27 -2.26 8.44 12.97
CA PHE A 27 -1.16 9.20 13.59
C PHE A 27 -0.19 8.34 14.40
N LYS A 28 -0.69 7.29 15.07
CA LYS A 28 0.13 6.37 15.86
C LYS A 28 0.89 5.36 15.00
N SER A 29 0.33 4.99 13.84
CA SER A 29 0.87 3.94 12.98
C SER A 29 1.92 4.45 11.99
N ILE A 30 1.95 5.76 11.67
CA ILE A 30 2.96 6.39 10.78
C ILE A 30 4.41 6.03 11.13
N TRP A 31 4.69 5.85 12.43
CA TRP A 31 6.04 5.62 12.95
C TRP A 31 6.34 4.14 13.21
N ALA A 32 5.35 3.25 13.08
CA ALA A 32 5.44 1.84 13.47
C ALA A 32 4.79 0.87 12.47
N ASP A 33 4.42 1.32 11.27
CA ASP A 33 3.57 0.53 10.36
C ASP A 33 4.36 -0.53 9.57
N ASP A 34 4.46 -1.72 10.18
CA ASP A 34 4.87 -2.95 9.50
C ASP A 34 3.86 -3.34 8.39
N SER A 35 2.56 -3.04 8.58
CA SER A 35 1.50 -3.44 7.64
C SER A 35 1.49 -2.67 6.32
N LEU A 36 1.84 -1.37 6.31
CA LEU A 36 1.99 -0.64 5.05
C LEU A 36 3.21 -1.16 4.26
N SER A 37 4.31 -1.42 4.97
CA SER A 37 5.55 -1.95 4.37
C SER A 37 5.34 -3.37 3.81
N GLU A 38 4.56 -4.21 4.51
CA GLU A 38 4.16 -5.53 4.05
C GLU A 38 3.27 -5.46 2.79
N LEU A 39 2.29 -4.55 2.78
CA LEU A 39 1.46 -4.29 1.60
C LEU A 39 2.31 -3.86 0.39
N GLU A 40 3.24 -2.92 0.58
CA GLU A 40 4.19 -2.47 -0.46
C GLU A 40 5.00 -3.64 -1.03
N MET A 41 5.53 -4.51 -0.15
CA MET A 41 6.31 -5.67 -0.55
C MET A 41 5.48 -6.67 -1.37
N ASN A 42 4.25 -6.97 -0.92
CA ASN A 42 3.40 -7.96 -1.58
C ASN A 42 2.83 -7.46 -2.91
N VAL A 43 2.52 -6.16 -3.02
CA VAL A 43 2.18 -5.50 -4.29
C VAL A 43 3.33 -5.64 -5.28
N LYS A 44 4.56 -5.34 -4.84
CA LYS A 44 5.75 -5.46 -5.69
C LYS A 44 5.99 -6.90 -6.14
N LEU A 45 5.87 -7.86 -5.23
CA LEU A 45 6.03 -9.29 -5.51
C LEU A 45 5.05 -9.76 -6.60
N LEU A 46 3.76 -9.39 -6.48
CA LEU A 46 2.73 -9.74 -7.47
C LEU A 46 2.96 -9.06 -8.81
N GLY A 47 3.33 -7.78 -8.81
CA GLY A 47 3.68 -7.04 -10.03
C GLY A 47 4.86 -7.65 -10.78
N GLU A 48 5.94 -8.01 -10.08
CA GLU A 48 7.10 -8.69 -10.66
C GLU A 48 6.74 -10.07 -11.21
N TYR A 49 5.93 -10.85 -10.48
CA TYR A 49 5.46 -12.15 -10.95
C TYR A 49 4.64 -12.01 -12.24
N LEU A 50 3.65 -11.12 -12.28
CA LEU A 50 2.78 -10.93 -13.44
C LEU A 50 3.55 -10.39 -14.66
N ASN A 51 4.54 -9.52 -14.45
CA ASN A 51 5.37 -8.98 -15.52
C ASN A 51 6.40 -9.99 -16.08
N SER A 52 6.76 -11.01 -15.29
CA SER A 52 7.69 -12.07 -15.70
C SER A 52 7.00 -13.22 -16.45
N GLN A 53 5.67 -13.27 -16.48
CA GLN A 53 4.93 -14.30 -17.20
C GLN A 53 4.99 -14.08 -18.72
N PRO A 54 5.18 -15.16 -19.52
CA PRO A 54 5.15 -15.06 -20.97
C PRO A 54 3.74 -14.66 -21.47
N LEU A 55 3.70 -13.75 -22.45
CA LEU A 55 2.47 -13.22 -23.07
C LEU A 55 1.59 -14.30 -23.73
N ASP A 56 2.14 -15.48 -23.99
CA ASP A 56 1.54 -16.54 -24.81
C ASP A 56 0.83 -17.63 -24.00
N LEU A 57 0.61 -17.42 -22.69
CA LEU A 57 -0.14 -18.35 -21.82
C LEU A 57 -1.65 -18.26 -22.05
N SER A 58 -2.11 -18.67 -23.24
CA SER A 58 -3.53 -18.69 -23.65
C SER A 58 -4.44 -19.45 -22.67
N GLU A 59 -3.91 -20.45 -21.95
CA GLU A 59 -4.68 -21.27 -21.01
C GLU A 59 -5.05 -20.57 -19.68
N ASN A 60 -4.40 -19.46 -19.32
CA ASN A 60 -4.56 -18.86 -17.99
C ASN A 60 -4.89 -17.35 -18.00
N TRP A 61 -5.39 -16.82 -19.13
CA TRP A 61 -5.72 -15.41 -19.26
C TRP A 61 -6.71 -14.91 -18.20
N SER A 62 -7.72 -15.72 -17.84
CA SER A 62 -8.72 -15.34 -16.84
C SER A 62 -8.12 -15.14 -15.45
N ASP A 63 -7.20 -16.03 -15.04
CA ASP A 63 -6.58 -15.92 -13.73
C ASP A 63 -5.59 -14.77 -13.67
N MET A 64 -4.84 -14.56 -14.76
CA MET A 64 -3.90 -13.45 -14.90
C MET A 64 -4.62 -12.09 -14.91
N ASP A 65 -5.76 -11.99 -15.58
CA ASP A 65 -6.58 -10.78 -15.61
C ASP A 65 -7.18 -10.49 -14.22
N SER A 66 -7.67 -11.52 -13.53
CA SER A 66 -8.18 -11.41 -12.17
C SER A 66 -7.09 -10.96 -11.19
N ALA A 67 -5.89 -11.55 -11.28
CA ALA A 67 -4.75 -11.17 -10.46
C ALA A 67 -4.27 -9.74 -10.74
N LYS A 68 -4.30 -9.30 -12.01
CA LYS A 68 -4.02 -7.90 -12.39
C LYS A 68 -5.06 -6.94 -11.82
N SER A 69 -6.34 -7.31 -11.88
CA SER A 69 -7.42 -6.51 -11.29
C SER A 69 -7.21 -6.32 -9.78
N ASN A 70 -6.90 -7.41 -9.07
CA ASN A 70 -6.59 -7.38 -7.64
C ASN A 70 -5.33 -6.56 -7.34
N LEU A 71 -4.29 -6.68 -8.17
CA LEU A 71 -3.09 -5.85 -8.06
C LEU A 71 -3.43 -4.35 -8.19
N LEU A 72 -4.25 -3.97 -9.16
CA LEU A 72 -4.67 -2.57 -9.35
C LEU A 72 -5.46 -2.03 -8.16
N ILE A 73 -6.31 -2.85 -7.54
CA ILE A 73 -7.02 -2.49 -6.30
C ILE A 73 -6.01 -2.21 -5.19
N ALA A 74 -5.04 -3.12 -4.99
CA ALA A 74 -4.02 -2.98 -3.97
C ALA A 74 -3.11 -1.76 -4.22
N GLU A 75 -2.64 -1.53 -5.46
CA GLU A 75 -1.82 -0.37 -5.84
C GLU A 75 -2.56 0.96 -5.64
N ARG A 76 -3.83 1.02 -6.06
CA ARG A 76 -4.67 2.20 -5.83
C ARG A 76 -4.79 2.49 -4.34
N ARG A 77 -5.03 1.45 -3.55
CA ARG A 77 -5.20 1.59 -2.11
C ARG A 77 -3.90 2.00 -1.43
N LEU A 78 -2.78 1.47 -1.88
CA LEU A 78 -1.45 1.88 -1.44
C LEU A 78 -1.21 3.38 -1.69
N LEU A 79 -1.56 3.87 -2.88
CA LEU A 79 -1.46 5.30 -3.22
C LEU A 79 -2.33 6.18 -2.31
N GLU A 80 -3.55 5.75 -2.01
CA GLU A 80 -4.43 6.43 -1.05
C GLU A 80 -3.78 6.47 0.33
N LEU A 81 -3.26 5.36 0.83
CA LEU A 81 -2.61 5.26 2.15
C LEU A 81 -1.37 6.15 2.25
N HIS A 82 -0.53 6.22 1.21
CA HIS A 82 0.59 7.17 1.14
C HIS A 82 0.11 8.61 1.18
N THR A 83 -0.91 8.95 0.40
CA THR A 83 -1.50 10.30 0.40
C THR A 83 -2.03 10.67 1.79
N TYR A 84 -2.68 9.74 2.49
CA TYR A 84 -3.12 9.95 3.87
C TYR A 84 -1.95 10.13 4.83
N LYS A 85 -0.90 9.31 4.73
CA LYS A 85 0.31 9.43 5.55
C LYS A 85 0.96 10.80 5.40
N ASP A 86 1.15 11.25 4.16
CA ASP A 86 1.76 12.55 3.84
C ASP A 86 0.92 13.71 4.38
N ASN A 87 -0.40 13.65 4.23
CA ASN A 87 -1.32 14.65 4.78
C ASN A 87 -1.28 14.71 6.32
N ILE A 88 -1.22 13.56 6.99
CA ILE A 88 -1.13 13.51 8.46
C ILE A 88 0.19 14.12 8.93
N ILE A 89 1.31 13.80 8.27
CA ILE A 89 2.63 14.39 8.56
C ILE A 89 2.57 15.91 8.38
N LEU A 90 1.99 16.38 7.27
CA LEU A 90 1.85 17.80 6.97
C LEU A 90 1.05 18.52 8.08
N VAL A 91 -0.11 17.98 8.47
CA VAL A 91 -0.93 18.55 9.55
C VAL A 91 -0.15 18.58 10.87
N GLY A 92 0.54 17.49 11.22
CA GLY A 92 1.36 17.44 12.44
C GLY A 92 2.47 18.49 12.46
N VAL A 93 3.18 18.66 11.34
CA VAL A 93 4.21 19.69 11.17
C VAL A 93 3.62 21.09 11.28
N PHE A 94 2.48 21.36 10.65
CA PHE A 94 1.78 22.65 10.76
C PHE A 94 1.34 22.95 12.20
N SER A 95 0.78 21.97 12.92
CA SER A 95 0.40 22.15 14.32
C SER A 95 1.60 22.51 15.20
N LEU A 96 2.76 21.87 14.99
CA LEU A 96 3.99 22.19 15.71
C LEU A 96 4.50 23.61 15.42
N MET A 97 4.46 24.04 14.16
CA MET A 97 4.86 25.41 13.78
C MET A 97 3.95 26.47 14.42
N VAL A 98 2.62 26.25 14.41
CA VAL A 98 1.66 27.17 15.04
C VAL A 98 1.87 27.24 16.55
N SER A 99 2.09 26.11 17.22
CA SER A 99 2.42 26.10 18.65
C SER A 99 3.72 26.85 18.96
N ALA A 100 4.77 26.65 18.15
CA ALA A 100 6.04 27.36 18.32
C ALA A 100 5.91 28.88 18.09
N ALA A 101 5.16 29.30 17.07
CA ALA A 101 4.89 30.71 16.80
C ALA A 101 4.03 31.36 17.89
N GLY A 102 3.03 30.65 18.42
CA GLY A 102 2.22 31.11 19.54
C GLY A 102 3.05 31.33 20.81
N VAL A 103 4.03 30.47 21.09
CA VAL A 103 4.95 30.64 22.22
C VAL A 103 5.86 31.87 22.03
N MET A 104 6.33 32.17 20.82
CA MET A 104 7.13 33.38 20.57
C MET A 104 6.36 34.69 20.81
N VAL A 105 5.03 34.71 20.62
CA VAL A 105 4.21 35.90 20.85
C VAL A 105 3.97 36.18 22.34
N PHE A 106 4.03 35.16 23.21
CA PHE A 106 3.84 35.31 24.65
C PHE A 106 5.12 35.70 25.42
N VAL A 107 6.29 35.71 24.77
CA VAL A 107 7.59 36.00 25.40
C VAL A 107 8.11 37.42 25.04
N LEU A 108 7.30 38.26 24.39
CA LEU A 108 7.62 39.65 24.02
C LEU A 108 6.95 40.68 24.93
#